data_AF-A0A5C6DFV3-F1
#
_entry.id   AF-A0A5C6DFV3-F1
#
_cell.length_a   1.000
_cell.length_b   1.000
_cell.length_c   1.000
_cell.angle_alpha   90.00
_cell.angle_beta   90.00
_cell.angle_gamma   90.00
#
_symmetry.space_group_name_H-M   'P 1'
#
loop_
_entity.id
_entity.type
_entity.pdbx_description
1 polymer ?
#
loop_
_entity_poly.entity_id
_entity_poly.type
_entity_poly.pdbx_seq_one_letter_code
_entity_poly.pdbx_strand_id
1 'polypeptide(L)'
;MSEKISTADLASAIGVDRRTLTRWRQAGLIPPPQRIALAGKKGRVAVWDRAIVALCIRLQELFMDGRSVAEVKQKIDAEFTNKKPKSKSKPGSDSSGVKRELLAARKIVLAAVRAFRDRNATPTASTLFPEELVDKAHRLAGNGYDVVLVWDGTSATVASSTEVTVMLTQQSGEASAALLVVPLTDCFPKHNVPSGRTRERGTRRVDI
;
A
#
# COMPACT_ATOMS: atom_id res chain seq x y z
N MET A 1 -18.75 6.59 16.23
CA MET A 1 -18.32 5.46 17.10
C MET A 1 -17.03 4.91 16.52
N SER A 2 -15.95 4.85 17.29
CA SER A 2 -14.69 4.27 16.81
C SER A 2 -14.87 2.77 16.60
N GLU A 3 -14.70 2.32 15.37
CA GLU A 3 -14.82 0.91 15.02
C GLU A 3 -13.78 0.09 15.81
N LYS A 4 -14.24 -0.99 16.46
CA LYS A 4 -13.40 -1.82 17.33
C LYS A 4 -12.99 -3.08 16.61
N ILE A 5 -11.75 -3.51 16.82
CA ILE A 5 -11.19 -4.74 16.24
C ILE A 5 -10.66 -5.65 17.35
N SER A 6 -10.90 -6.97 17.26
CA SER A 6 -10.39 -7.90 18.28
C SER A 6 -8.87 -8.07 18.14
N THR A 7 -8.21 -8.51 19.22
CA THR A 7 -6.77 -8.81 19.16
C THR A 7 -6.43 -9.88 18.12
N ALA A 8 -7.33 -10.85 17.89
CA ALA A 8 -7.15 -11.90 16.90
C ALA A 8 -7.20 -11.34 15.47
N ASP A 9 -8.21 -10.52 15.19
CA ASP A 9 -8.39 -9.92 13.87
C ASP A 9 -7.30 -8.90 13.57
N LEU A 10 -6.88 -8.13 14.58
CA LEU A 10 -5.76 -7.20 14.47
C LEU A 10 -4.47 -7.93 14.09
N ALA A 11 -4.12 -9.01 14.82
CA ALA A 11 -2.95 -9.85 14.54
C ALA A 11 -2.99 -10.39 13.11
N SER A 12 -4.15 -10.90 12.68
CA SER A 12 -4.36 -11.41 11.32
C SER A 12 -4.23 -10.31 10.25
N ALA A 13 -4.77 -9.12 10.50
CA ALA A 13 -4.76 -8.01 9.54
C ALA A 13 -3.36 -7.46 9.28
N ILE A 14 -2.47 -7.54 10.26
CA ILE A 14 -1.07 -7.07 10.18
C ILE A 14 -0.12 -8.23 9.80
N GLY A 15 -0.57 -9.49 9.90
CA GLY A 15 0.28 -10.65 9.65
C GLY A 15 1.34 -10.87 10.74
N VAL A 16 1.01 -10.58 12.00
CA VAL A 16 1.89 -10.80 13.17
C VAL A 16 1.24 -11.70 14.20
N ASP A 17 2.04 -12.37 15.04
CA ASP A 17 1.52 -13.16 16.15
C ASP A 17 1.01 -12.28 17.31
N ARG A 18 0.04 -12.80 18.08
CA ARG A 18 -0.50 -12.16 19.29
C ARG A 18 0.58 -11.89 20.33
N ARG A 19 1.63 -12.72 20.38
CA ARG A 19 2.80 -12.50 21.26
C ARG A 19 3.55 -11.23 20.86
N THR A 20 3.67 -10.93 19.58
CA THR A 20 4.30 -9.70 19.07
C THR A 20 3.52 -8.47 19.50
N LEU A 21 2.19 -8.47 19.36
CA LEU A 21 1.33 -7.40 19.88
C LEU A 21 1.48 -7.21 21.39
N THR A 22 1.62 -8.31 22.14
CA THR A 22 1.85 -8.26 23.59
C THR A 22 3.20 -7.61 23.92
N ARG A 23 4.27 -7.96 23.19
CA ARG A 23 5.61 -7.36 23.36
C ARG A 23 5.60 -5.87 23.03
N TRP A 24 4.96 -5.46 21.94
CA TRP A 24 4.83 -4.04 21.58
C TRP A 24 4.07 -3.25 22.64
N ARG A 25 3.02 -3.83 23.22
CA ARG A 25 2.30 -3.22 24.35
C ARG A 25 3.20 -3.08 25.58
N GLN A 26 3.95 -4.13 25.93
CA GLN A 26 4.88 -4.10 27.08
C GLN A 26 6.00 -3.07 26.89
N ALA A 27 6.47 -2.90 25.65
CA ALA A 27 7.45 -1.87 25.29
C ALA A 27 6.86 -0.46 25.24
N GLY A 28 5.53 -0.30 25.38
CA GLY A 28 4.84 0.98 25.30
C GLY A 28 4.75 1.56 23.88
N LEU A 29 4.91 0.73 22.84
CA LEU A 29 4.80 1.17 21.44
C LEU A 29 3.35 1.31 20.97
N ILE A 30 2.44 0.56 21.60
CA ILE A 30 1.00 0.63 21.35
C ILE A 30 0.25 0.79 22.69
N PRO A 31 -0.86 1.54 22.73
CA PRO A 31 -1.70 1.68 23.92
C PRO A 31 -2.27 0.34 24.41
N PRO A 32 -2.79 0.24 25.63
CA PRO A 32 -3.45 -0.97 26.10
C PRO A 32 -4.81 -1.19 25.39
N PRO A 33 -5.21 -2.46 25.14
CA PRO A 33 -6.54 -2.76 24.61
C PRO A 33 -7.63 -2.45 25.64
N GLN A 34 -8.81 -2.10 25.14
CA GLN A 34 -10.02 -2.08 25.95
C GLN A 34 -10.51 -3.51 26.14
N ARG A 35 -10.99 -3.83 27.34
CA ARG A 35 -11.56 -5.15 27.65
C ARG A 35 -13.07 -5.03 27.72
N ILE A 36 -13.76 -5.58 26.73
CA ILE A 36 -15.23 -5.59 26.68
C ILE A 36 -15.76 -6.98 26.99
N ALA A 37 -16.89 -7.06 27.68
CA ALA A 37 -17.64 -8.30 27.81
C ALA A 37 -18.42 -8.54 26.52
N LEU A 38 -18.34 -9.74 25.94
CA LEU A 38 -19.23 -10.09 24.83
C LEU A 38 -20.61 -10.44 25.39
N ALA A 39 -21.66 -9.85 24.81
CA ALA A 39 -23.03 -10.19 25.17
C ALA A 39 -23.25 -11.72 25.03
N GLY A 40 -23.65 -12.36 26.13
CA GLY A 40 -23.95 -13.79 26.16
C GLY A 40 -22.76 -14.75 26.29
N LYS A 41 -21.51 -14.28 26.44
CA LYS A 41 -20.33 -15.15 26.65
C LYS A 41 -19.65 -14.86 27.99
N LYS A 42 -19.29 -15.90 28.74
CA LYS A 42 -18.39 -15.77 29.90
C LYS A 42 -17.00 -15.37 29.40
N GLY A 43 -16.56 -14.16 29.70
CA GLY A 43 -15.20 -13.69 29.42
C GLY A 43 -15.14 -12.23 28.98
N ARG A 44 -13.93 -11.65 29.04
CA ARG A 44 -13.64 -10.34 28.48
C ARG A 44 -12.73 -10.51 27.27
N VAL A 45 -13.06 -9.84 26.18
CA VAL A 45 -12.24 -9.81 24.96
C VAL A 45 -11.48 -8.50 24.88
N ALA A 46 -10.19 -8.61 24.56
CA ALA A 46 -9.33 -7.47 24.31
C ALA A 46 -9.60 -6.94 22.89
N VAL A 47 -10.15 -5.73 22.83
CA VAL A 47 -10.47 -4.99 21.61
C VAL A 47 -9.65 -3.71 21.53
N TRP A 48 -9.35 -3.34 20.30
CA TRP A 48 -8.54 -2.19 19.94
C TRP A 48 -9.37 -1.23 19.11
N ASP A 49 -8.97 0.04 19.09
CA ASP A 49 -9.49 0.98 18.10
C ASP A 49 -8.95 0.62 16.72
N ARG A 50 -9.78 0.64 15.67
CA ARG A 50 -9.34 0.37 14.30
C ARG A 50 -8.25 1.35 13.84
N ALA A 51 -8.17 2.54 14.43
CA ALA A 51 -7.09 3.49 14.17
C ALA A 51 -5.69 2.92 14.53
N ILE A 52 -5.60 1.92 15.41
CA ILE A 52 -4.33 1.28 15.78
C ILE A 52 -3.70 0.49 14.63
N VAL A 53 -4.50 0.04 13.66
CA VAL A 53 -4.05 -0.85 12.59
C VAL A 53 -2.91 -0.19 11.81
N ALA A 54 -3.07 1.09 11.44
CA ALA A 54 -2.05 1.85 10.72
C ALA A 54 -0.74 1.99 11.53
N LEU A 55 -0.85 2.21 12.85
CA LEU A 55 0.30 2.28 13.75
C LEU A 55 1.05 0.95 13.77
N CYS A 56 0.33 -0.17 13.89
CA CYS A 56 0.95 -1.49 13.95
C CYS A 56 1.59 -1.93 12.63
N ILE A 57 0.99 -1.58 11.48
CA ILE A 57 1.60 -1.79 10.15
C ILE A 57 2.92 -1.02 10.09
N ARG A 58 2.91 0.25 10.51
CA ARG A 58 4.12 1.08 10.53
C ARG A 58 5.21 0.52 11.45
N LEU A 59 4.83 0.01 12.62
CA LEU A 59 5.77 -0.66 13.53
C LEU A 59 6.40 -1.88 12.85
N GLN A 60 5.61 -2.69 12.17
CA GLN A 60 6.10 -3.87 11.46
C GLN A 60 7.11 -3.50 10.37
N GLU A 61 6.83 -2.49 9.55
CA GLU A 61 7.77 -1.98 8.53
C GLU A 61 9.11 -1.59 9.18
N LEU A 62 9.07 -0.81 10.27
CA LEU A 62 10.27 -0.36 10.95
C LEU A 62 11.08 -1.51 11.58
N PHE A 63 10.41 -2.57 12.05
CA PHE A 63 11.10 -3.77 12.54
C PHE A 63 11.66 -4.63 11.39
N MET A 64 10.99 -4.67 10.23
CA MET A 64 11.52 -5.35 9.04
C MET A 64 12.76 -4.66 8.48
N ASP A 65 12.89 -3.35 8.65
CA ASP A 65 14.11 -2.58 8.37
C ASP A 65 15.30 -2.93 9.30
N GLY A 66 15.11 -3.82 10.28
CA GLY A 66 16.14 -4.23 11.23
C GLY A 66 16.40 -3.23 12.36
N ARG A 67 15.50 -2.27 12.58
CA ARG A 67 15.65 -1.25 13.63
C ARG A 67 15.45 -1.83 15.03
N SER A 68 16.18 -1.28 15.99
CA SER A 68 16.03 -1.63 17.40
C SER A 68 14.72 -1.08 17.98
N VAL A 69 14.21 -1.70 19.04
CA VAL A 69 12.97 -1.25 19.74
C VAL A 69 13.07 0.22 20.19
N ALA A 70 14.27 0.66 20.61
CA ALA A 70 14.51 2.03 21.05
C ALA A 70 14.41 3.04 19.89
N GLU A 71 15.00 2.72 18.74
CA GLU A 71 14.89 3.55 17.53
C GLU A 71 13.47 3.64 17.01
N VAL A 72 12.74 2.51 17.01
CA VAL A 72 11.34 2.47 16.61
C VAL A 72 10.50 3.38 17.50
N LYS A 73 10.72 3.32 18.82
CA LYS A 73 10.02 4.18 19.78
C LYS A 73 10.30 5.66 19.53
N GLN A 74 11.57 6.05 19.37
CA GLN A 74 11.94 7.43 19.08
C GLN A 74 11.31 7.95 17.78
N LYS A 75 11.27 7.13 16.72
CA LYS A 75 10.65 7.51 15.45
C LYS A 75 9.15 7.71 15.56
N ILE A 76 8.46 6.79 16.22
CA ILE A 76 7.02 6.89 16.47
C ILE A 76 6.74 8.14 17.31
N ASP A 77 7.45 8.31 18.42
CA ASP A 77 7.27 9.48 19.29
C ASP A 77 7.55 10.78 18.52
N ALA A 78 8.58 10.84 17.67
CA ALA A 78 8.85 11.99 16.82
C ALA A 78 7.72 12.26 15.80
N GLU A 79 7.20 11.23 15.11
CA GLU A 79 6.10 11.37 14.15
C GLU A 79 4.78 11.82 14.82
N PHE A 80 4.54 11.42 16.07
CA PHE A 80 3.33 11.79 16.81
C PHE A 80 3.47 13.10 17.59
N THR A 81 4.67 13.47 18.07
CA THR A 81 4.94 14.75 18.74
C THR A 81 5.16 15.92 17.79
N ASN A 82 5.66 15.69 16.56
CA ASN A 82 5.73 16.74 15.52
C ASN A 82 4.36 17.18 15.00
N LYS A 83 3.27 16.54 15.44
CA LYS A 83 1.90 17.08 15.31
C LYS A 83 1.57 18.03 16.46
N LYS A 84 2.39 19.07 16.72
CA LYS A 84 1.87 20.28 17.38
C LYS A 84 0.99 21.02 16.37
N PRO A 85 -0.21 21.49 16.74
CA PRO A 85 -1.10 22.20 15.84
C PRO A 85 -0.50 23.58 15.53
N LYS A 86 0.20 23.71 14.39
CA LYS A 86 0.48 25.04 13.84
C LYS A 86 -0.80 25.58 13.22
N SER A 87 -1.40 26.49 13.98
CA SER A 87 -2.40 27.46 13.59
C SER A 87 -2.14 28.13 12.24
N LYS A 88 -3.23 28.32 11.48
CA LYS A 88 -3.49 29.43 10.55
C LYS A 88 -2.40 29.71 9.48
N SER A 89 -2.58 29.11 8.32
CA SER A 89 -2.36 29.80 7.04
C SER A 89 -3.43 29.34 6.03
N LYS A 90 -4.43 30.20 5.79
CA LYS A 90 -5.03 30.26 4.46
C LYS A 90 -3.95 30.86 3.54
N PRO A 91 -3.82 30.35 2.31
CA PRO A 91 -4.47 31.07 1.23
C PRO A 91 -5.38 30.15 0.42
N GLY A 92 -6.40 30.75 -0.19
CA GLY A 92 -7.33 30.03 -1.06
C GLY A 92 -6.60 29.42 -2.25
N SER A 93 -6.98 28.19 -2.57
CA SER A 93 -6.83 27.59 -3.90
C SER A 93 -7.67 26.32 -3.89
N ASP A 94 -8.48 26.14 -4.93
CA ASP A 94 -9.54 25.16 -5.16
C ASP A 94 -9.12 23.67 -5.14
N SER A 95 -8.07 23.33 -4.41
CA SER A 95 -7.52 21.99 -4.19
C SER A 95 -8.50 21.00 -3.55
N SER A 96 -9.56 21.46 -2.87
CA SER A 96 -10.58 20.55 -2.33
C SER A 96 -11.50 19.98 -3.42
N GLY A 97 -11.75 20.76 -4.48
CA GLY A 97 -12.49 20.30 -5.67
C GLY A 97 -11.66 19.29 -6.44
N VAL A 98 -10.43 19.69 -6.81
CA VAL A 98 -9.47 18.84 -7.54
C VAL A 98 -9.17 17.55 -6.79
N LYS A 99 -8.97 17.59 -5.47
CA LYS A 99 -8.71 16.36 -4.69
C LYS A 99 -9.94 15.45 -4.64
N ARG A 100 -11.15 16.00 -4.64
CA ARG A 100 -12.40 15.22 -4.63
C ARG A 100 -12.69 14.64 -6.01
N GLU A 101 -12.43 15.39 -7.06
CA GLU A 101 -12.48 14.95 -8.46
C GLU A 101 -11.42 13.89 -8.73
N LEU A 102 -10.19 14.05 -8.23
CA LEU A 102 -9.11 13.08 -8.39
C LEU A 102 -9.38 11.78 -7.63
N LEU A 103 -10.01 11.86 -6.45
CA LEU A 103 -10.48 10.68 -5.72
C LEU A 103 -11.67 10.00 -6.43
N ALA A 104 -12.58 10.78 -7.03
CA ALA A 104 -13.69 10.26 -7.82
C ALA A 104 -13.18 9.59 -9.11
N ALA A 105 -12.28 10.24 -9.85
CA ALA A 105 -11.61 9.72 -11.02
C ALA A 105 -10.82 8.46 -10.69
N ARG A 106 -10.05 8.44 -9.59
CA ARG A 106 -9.37 7.24 -9.11
C ARG A 106 -10.35 6.09 -8.84
N LYS A 107 -11.51 6.38 -8.24
CA LYS A 107 -12.55 5.37 -7.99
C LYS A 107 -13.17 4.85 -9.29
N ILE A 108 -13.42 5.72 -10.26
CA ILE A 108 -13.95 5.36 -11.59
C ILE A 108 -12.92 4.53 -12.36
N VAL A 109 -11.66 4.94 -12.39
CA VAL A 109 -10.55 4.22 -13.04
C VAL A 109 -10.35 2.85 -12.41
N LEU A 110 -10.29 2.75 -11.08
CA LEU A 110 -10.19 1.45 -10.41
C LEU A 110 -11.42 0.57 -10.64
N ALA A 111 -12.62 1.16 -10.71
CA ALA A 111 -13.84 0.43 -11.04
C ALA A 111 -13.84 -0.04 -12.50
N ALA A 112 -13.36 0.77 -13.45
CA ALA A 112 -13.26 0.42 -14.86
C ALA A 112 -12.20 -0.66 -15.09
N VAL A 113 -11.05 -0.58 -14.44
CA VAL A 113 -10.00 -1.60 -14.48
C VAL A 113 -10.48 -2.91 -13.86
N ARG A 114 -11.21 -2.86 -12.73
CA ARG A 114 -11.83 -4.06 -12.14
C ARG A 114 -12.93 -4.64 -13.01
N ALA A 115 -13.80 -3.79 -13.57
CA ALA A 115 -14.84 -4.22 -14.49
C ALA A 115 -14.24 -4.81 -15.77
N PHE A 116 -13.12 -4.29 -16.27
CA PHE A 116 -12.39 -4.85 -17.41
C PHE A 116 -11.76 -6.20 -17.07
N ARG A 117 -11.13 -6.33 -15.89
CA ARG A 117 -10.64 -7.62 -15.38
C ARG A 117 -11.76 -8.65 -15.28
N ASP A 118 -12.90 -8.26 -14.72
CA ASP A 118 -14.05 -9.14 -14.54
C ASP A 118 -14.77 -9.41 -15.90
N ARG A 119 -14.65 -8.50 -16.87
CA ARG A 119 -15.08 -8.65 -18.28
C ARG A 119 -14.05 -9.28 -19.21
N ASN A 120 -12.89 -9.71 -18.73
CA ASN A 120 -12.09 -10.70 -19.46
C ASN A 120 -12.68 -12.13 -19.35
N ALA A 121 -13.92 -12.23 -18.87
CA ALA A 121 -14.86 -13.31 -19.17
C ALA A 121 -15.89 -12.97 -20.28
N THR A 122 -15.97 -11.73 -20.82
CA THR A 122 -16.78 -11.37 -22.01
C THR A 122 -16.52 -9.93 -22.54
N PRO A 123 -16.29 -9.75 -23.86
CA PRO A 123 -15.72 -8.53 -24.43
C PRO A 123 -16.79 -7.44 -24.63
N THR A 124 -16.91 -6.47 -23.72
CA THR A 124 -17.79 -5.29 -23.96
C THR A 124 -17.37 -4.05 -23.18
N ALA A 125 -16.06 -3.79 -23.07
CA ALA A 125 -15.53 -2.59 -22.40
C ALA A 125 -14.51 -1.83 -23.28
N SER A 126 -14.67 -1.87 -24.61
CA SER A 126 -13.74 -1.30 -25.59
C SER A 126 -13.77 0.23 -25.73
N THR A 127 -14.56 0.96 -24.95
CA THR A 127 -14.73 2.41 -25.13
C THR A 127 -13.95 3.30 -24.16
N LEU A 128 -13.37 2.75 -23.08
CA LEU A 128 -12.66 3.57 -22.08
C LEU A 128 -11.14 3.36 -22.06
N PHE A 129 -10.63 2.28 -22.63
CA PHE A 129 -9.20 2.02 -22.76
C PHE A 129 -8.93 1.48 -24.17
N PRO A 130 -8.13 2.18 -24.98
CA PRO A 130 -7.65 1.64 -26.24
C PRO A 130 -6.96 0.29 -26.01
N GLU A 131 -7.19 -0.66 -26.90
CA GLU A 131 -6.59 -2.01 -26.88
C GLU A 131 -5.05 -1.94 -26.78
N GLU A 132 -4.45 -0.93 -27.41
CA GLU A 132 -3.02 -0.63 -27.36
C GLU A 132 -2.48 -0.44 -25.94
N LEU A 133 -3.26 0.18 -25.05
CA LEU A 133 -2.85 0.40 -23.65
C LEU A 133 -2.85 -0.91 -22.86
N VAL A 134 -3.80 -1.79 -23.17
CA VAL A 134 -3.93 -3.11 -22.54
C VAL A 134 -2.77 -4.01 -22.98
N ASP A 135 -2.48 -4.04 -24.27
CA ASP A 135 -1.35 -4.79 -24.82
C ASP A 135 -0.02 -4.31 -24.25
N LYS A 136 0.17 -2.99 -24.15
CA LYS A 136 1.37 -2.42 -23.53
C LYS A 136 1.48 -2.81 -22.05
N ALA A 137 0.36 -2.81 -21.31
CA ALA A 137 0.33 -3.24 -19.92
C ALA A 137 0.76 -4.72 -19.77
N HIS A 138 0.21 -5.60 -20.60
CA HIS A 138 0.57 -7.02 -20.60
C HIS A 138 2.03 -7.26 -20.96
N ARG A 139 2.58 -6.54 -21.95
CA ARG A 139 4.00 -6.64 -22.32
C ARG A 139 4.92 -6.22 -21.16
N LEU A 140 4.61 -5.09 -20.52
CA LEU A 140 5.41 -4.60 -19.38
C LEU A 140 5.34 -5.57 -18.19
N ALA A 141 4.15 -6.08 -17.86
CA ALA A 141 3.97 -7.08 -16.82
C ALA A 141 4.70 -8.40 -17.14
N GLY A 142 4.62 -8.88 -18.39
CA GLY A 142 5.31 -10.08 -18.87
C GLY A 142 6.83 -9.97 -18.79
N ASN A 143 7.37 -8.75 -18.92
CA ASN A 143 8.78 -8.45 -18.76
C ASN A 143 9.20 -8.21 -17.30
N GLY A 144 8.29 -8.38 -16.33
CA GLY A 144 8.57 -8.24 -14.90
C GLY A 144 8.56 -6.81 -14.37
N TYR A 145 8.09 -5.83 -15.15
CA TYR A 145 7.99 -4.44 -14.71
C TYR A 145 6.73 -4.20 -13.88
N ASP A 146 6.83 -3.30 -12.90
CA ASP A 146 5.68 -2.82 -12.15
C ASP A 146 4.90 -1.83 -13.04
N VAL A 147 3.73 -2.26 -13.50
CA VAL A 147 2.90 -1.51 -14.44
C VAL A 147 2.09 -0.45 -13.71
N VAL A 148 2.12 0.78 -14.24
CA VAL A 148 1.37 1.93 -13.74
C VAL A 148 0.58 2.58 -14.86
N LEU A 149 -0.63 3.04 -14.52
CA LEU A 149 -1.43 3.89 -15.38
C LEU A 149 -1.15 5.35 -15.01
N VAL A 150 -0.81 6.16 -15.99
CA VAL A 150 -0.60 7.61 -15.86
C VAL A 150 -1.74 8.32 -16.55
N TRP A 151 -2.35 9.26 -15.83
CA TRP A 151 -3.41 10.13 -16.35
C TRP A 151 -3.01 11.59 -16.17
N ASP A 152 -3.03 12.37 -17.24
CA ASP A 152 -2.59 13.77 -17.27
C ASP A 152 -3.74 14.79 -17.23
N GLY A 153 -4.98 14.32 -17.19
CA GLY A 153 -6.19 15.15 -17.26
C GLY A 153 -6.97 14.97 -18.57
N THR A 154 -6.30 14.61 -19.66
CA THR A 154 -6.88 14.48 -21.01
C THR A 154 -6.70 13.08 -21.59
N SER A 155 -5.62 12.38 -21.22
CA SER A 155 -5.25 11.09 -21.78
C SER A 155 -4.78 10.10 -20.70
N ALA A 156 -5.01 8.81 -20.98
CA ALA A 156 -4.49 7.70 -20.20
C ALA A 156 -3.31 7.07 -20.94
N THR A 157 -2.21 6.82 -20.24
CA THR A 157 -1.07 6.05 -20.78
C THR A 157 -0.63 4.98 -19.79
N VAL A 158 -0.09 3.89 -20.31
CA VAL A 158 0.51 2.83 -19.47
C VAL A 158 2.02 2.89 -19.59
N ALA A 159 2.70 2.85 -18.45
CA ALA A 159 4.14 2.92 -18.34
C ALA A 159 4.65 1.99 -17.22
N SER A 160 5.96 1.77 -17.17
CA SER A 160 6.60 1.17 -16.00
C SER A 160 6.82 2.21 -14.89
N SER A 161 6.89 1.76 -13.64
CA SER A 161 7.22 2.64 -12.50
C SER A 161 8.54 3.40 -12.70
N THR A 162 9.51 2.78 -13.38
CA THR A 162 10.79 3.39 -13.75
C THR A 162 10.64 4.46 -14.83
N GLU A 163 9.83 4.22 -15.86
CA GLU A 163 9.55 5.22 -16.90
C GLU A 163 8.85 6.44 -16.32
N VAL A 164 7.88 6.25 -15.42
CA VAL A 164 7.19 7.36 -14.74
C VAL A 164 8.16 8.18 -13.89
N THR A 165 9.10 7.53 -13.22
CA THR A 165 10.13 8.22 -12.44
C THR A 165 10.99 9.11 -13.36
N VAL A 166 11.41 8.59 -14.51
CA VAL A 166 12.17 9.37 -15.51
C VAL A 166 11.34 10.54 -16.05
N MET A 167 10.08 10.32 -16.40
CA MET A 167 9.17 11.38 -16.87
C MET A 167 9.01 12.50 -15.85
N LEU A 168 8.80 12.16 -14.58
CA LEU A 168 8.66 13.13 -13.49
C LEU A 168 9.95 13.91 -13.25
N THR A 169 11.12 13.28 -13.39
CA THR A 169 12.41 13.99 -13.25
C THR A 169 12.68 14.96 -14.40
N GLN A 170 12.24 14.63 -15.62
CA GLN A 170 12.44 15.47 -16.81
C GLN A 170 11.47 16.65 -16.90
N GLN A 171 10.30 16.58 -16.25
CA GLN A 171 9.28 17.64 -16.23
C GLN A 171 9.49 18.72 -15.16
N SER A 172 10.63 18.73 -14.48
CA SER A 172 10.91 19.60 -13.32
C SER A 172 11.04 21.11 -13.63
N GLY A 173 10.73 21.56 -14.85
CA GLY A 173 10.85 22.98 -15.28
C GLY A 173 9.55 23.71 -15.69
N GLU A 174 8.46 23.01 -16.02
CA GLU A 174 7.22 23.66 -16.49
C GLU A 174 6.03 23.34 -15.56
N ALA A 175 5.11 24.31 -15.44
CA ALA A 175 4.03 24.32 -14.47
C ALA A 175 3.13 23.06 -14.54
N SER A 176 3.50 22.09 -13.70
CA SER A 176 2.78 20.94 -13.16
C SER A 176 1.34 20.73 -13.64
N ALA A 177 1.17 20.02 -14.76
CA ALA A 177 -0.05 19.25 -14.98
C ALA A 177 -0.17 18.21 -13.86
N ALA A 178 -1.35 18.12 -13.24
CA ALA A 178 -1.58 17.18 -12.16
C ALA A 178 -1.64 15.74 -12.71
N LEU A 179 -0.52 15.03 -12.64
CA LEU A 179 -0.43 13.62 -13.04
C LEU A 179 -1.03 12.72 -11.96
N LEU A 180 -2.03 11.92 -12.31
CA LEU A 180 -2.54 10.83 -11.49
C LEU A 180 -1.83 9.53 -11.90
N VAL A 181 -1.06 8.97 -10.98
CA VAL A 181 -0.38 7.67 -11.15
C VAL A 181 -1.13 6.60 -10.36
N VAL A 182 -1.63 5.58 -11.06
CA VAL A 182 -2.36 4.46 -10.46
C VAL A 182 -1.58 3.17 -10.66
N PRO A 183 -1.07 2.52 -9.59
CA PRO A 183 -0.42 1.23 -9.72
C PRO A 183 -1.43 0.16 -10.13
N LEU A 184 -1.06 -0.65 -11.12
CA LEU A 184 -1.85 -1.79 -11.62
C LEU A 184 -1.35 -3.12 -11.06
N THR A 185 -0.59 -3.10 -9.95
CA THR A 185 -0.02 -4.30 -9.30
C THR A 185 -1.06 -5.34 -8.91
N ASP A 186 -2.27 -4.91 -8.53
CA ASP A 186 -3.37 -5.82 -8.18
C ASP A 186 -4.03 -6.45 -9.43
N CYS A 187 -3.72 -5.94 -10.62
CA CYS A 187 -4.28 -6.39 -11.90
C CYS A 187 -3.35 -7.38 -12.62
N PHE A 188 -2.05 -7.29 -12.34
CA PHE A 188 -1.02 -8.20 -12.85
C PHE A 188 -0.31 -8.85 -11.66
N PRO A 189 -0.90 -9.87 -11.02
CA PRO A 189 -0.21 -10.60 -9.99
C PRO A 189 1.10 -11.12 -10.59
N LYS A 190 2.22 -10.76 -9.96
CA LYS A 190 3.55 -11.21 -10.40
C LYS A 190 3.46 -12.72 -10.57
N HIS A 191 3.55 -13.20 -11.82
CA HIS A 191 3.84 -14.60 -12.05
C HIS A 191 5.07 -14.88 -11.20
N ASN A 192 4.94 -15.81 -10.25
CA ASN A 192 6.06 -16.30 -9.46
C ASN A 192 7.12 -16.77 -10.47
N VAL A 193 8.05 -15.88 -10.82
CA VAL A 193 9.29 -16.27 -11.48
C VAL A 193 9.94 -17.14 -10.41
N PRO A 194 10.06 -18.47 -10.64
CA PRO A 194 10.72 -19.32 -9.68
C PRO A 194 12.13 -18.77 -9.57
N SER A 195 12.47 -18.25 -8.39
CA SER A 195 13.82 -17.79 -8.10
C SER A 195 14.72 -19.02 -8.20
N GLY A 196 15.31 -19.23 -9.39
CA GLY A 196 16.26 -20.28 -9.69
C GLY A 196 17.54 -20.04 -8.90
N ARG A 197 17.50 -20.30 -7.60
CA ARG A 197 18.69 -20.59 -6.80
C ARG A 197 18.84 -22.11 -6.76
N THR A 198 19.22 -22.68 -7.89
CA THR A 198 19.80 -24.01 -7.94
C THR A 198 21.13 -23.93 -7.19
N ARG A 199 21.16 -24.41 -5.94
CA ARG A 199 22.42 -24.62 -5.21
C ARG A 199 23.18 -25.73 -5.92
N GLU A 200 24.16 -25.37 -6.75
CA GLU A 200 25.18 -26.31 -7.19
C GLU A 200 25.91 -26.85 -5.95
N ARG A 201 25.67 -28.12 -5.61
CA ARG A 201 26.51 -28.86 -4.66
C ARG A 201 27.79 -29.21 -5.39
N GLY A 202 28.83 -28.41 -5.20
CA GLY A 202 30.19 -28.80 -5.53
C GLY A 202 30.63 -29.99 -4.68
N THR A 203 30.58 -31.19 -5.25
CA THR A 203 31.34 -32.35 -4.74
C THR A 203 32.82 -32.13 -5.03
N ARG A 204 33.59 -31.70 -4.03
CA ARG A 204 35.05 -31.86 -4.05
C ARG A 204 35.36 -33.30 -3.62
N ARG A 205 35.83 -34.12 -4.56
CA ARG A 205 36.65 -35.29 -4.24
C ARG A 205 38.02 -34.77 -3.81
N VAL A 206 38.50 -35.27 -2.68
CA VAL A 206 39.88 -35.14 -2.23
C VAL A 206 40.53 -36.49 -2.52
N ASP A 207 41.53 -36.49 -3.39
CA ASP A 207 42.44 -37.62 -3.56
C ASP A 207 43.56 -37.48 -2.53
N ILE A 208 43.72 -38.50 -1.67
CA ILE A 208 44.96 -38.88 -0.99
C ILE A 208 44.99 -40.40 -0.94
#